data_AF-A0A660TGJ8-F1
#
_entry.id   AF-A0A660TGJ8-F1
#
_cell.length_a   1.000
_cell.length_b   1.000
_cell.length_c   1.000
_cell.angle_alpha   90.00
_cell.angle_beta   90.00
_cell.angle_gamma   90.00
#
_symmetry.space_group_name_H-M   'P 1'
#
loop_
_entity.id
_entity.type
_entity.pdbx_description
1 polymer ?
#
loop_
_entity_poly.entity_id
_entity_poly.type
_entity_poly.pdbx_seq_one_letter_code
_entity_poly.pdbx_strand_id
1 'polypeptide(L)' 'YDDSAASHYGEIRADLERKGTPIGVNDLHIAGHARSQAHTLVSNNTKEFIRVEGLRLVDWAENFNP' A
#
# COMPACT_ATOMS: atom_id res chain seq x y z
N TYR A 1 6.27 9.20 -10.10
CA TYR A 1 4.81 9.38 -9.94
C TYR A 1 4.52 10.86 -9.72
N ASP A 2 3.26 11.29 -9.78
CA ASP A 2 2.83 12.69 -9.68
C ASP A 2 2.78 13.23 -8.22
N ASP A 3 2.45 14.50 -8.05
CA ASP A 3 2.38 15.17 -6.75
C ASP A 3 1.33 14.55 -5.82
N SER A 4 0.22 14.04 -6.37
CA SER A 4 -0.84 13.39 -5.59
C SER A 4 -0.33 12.08 -4.98
N ALA A 5 0.35 11.25 -5.77
CA ALA A 5 1.01 10.04 -5.28
C ALA A 5 2.12 10.36 -4.26
N ALA A 6 2.84 11.48 -4.41
CA ALA A 6 3.84 11.93 -3.44
C ALA A 6 3.21 12.32 -2.08
N SER A 7 2.07 13.04 -2.10
CA SER A 7 1.34 13.37 -0.87
C SER A 7 0.87 12.12 -0.14
N HIS A 8 0.25 11.19 -0.87
CA HIS A 8 -0.23 9.93 -0.30
C HIS A 8 0.93 9.09 0.26
N TYR A 9 2.07 9.02 -0.44
CA TYR A 9 3.28 8.39 0.08
C TYR A 9 3.69 8.97 1.45
N GLY A 10 3.76 10.29 1.55
CA GLY A 10 4.19 10.98 2.78
C GLY A 10 3.24 10.71 3.95
N GLU A 11 1.93 10.77 3.70
CA GLU A 11 0.90 10.47 4.69
C GLU A 11 0.99 9.01 5.18
N ILE A 12 1.12 8.05 4.25
CA ILE A 12 1.24 6.63 4.59
C ILE A 12 2.50 6.39 5.43
N ARG A 13 3.64 6.94 4.99
CA ARG A 13 4.91 6.79 5.71
C ARG A 13 4.83 7.35 7.12
N ALA A 14 4.34 8.58 7.27
CA ALA A 14 4.22 9.23 8.56
C ALA A 14 3.27 8.47 9.50
N ASP A 15 2.18 7.90 8.97
CA ASP A 15 1.24 7.10 9.74
C ASP A 15 1.85 5.77 10.22
N LEU A 16 2.49 5.03 9.32
CA LEU A 16 3.11 3.75 9.65
C LEU A 16 4.31 3.91 10.60
N GLU A 17 5.12 4.96 10.43
CA GLU A 17 6.22 5.28 11.35
C GLU A 17 5.68 5.60 12.76
N ARG A 18 4.59 6.39 12.86
CA ARG A 18 3.94 6.70 14.14
C ARG A 18 3.38 5.46 14.84
N LYS A 19 2.86 4.50 14.06
CA LYS A 19 2.33 3.21 14.56
C LYS A 19 3.43 2.19 14.88
N GLY A 20 4.69 2.46 14.50
CA GLY A 20 5.81 1.53 14.68
C GLY A 20 5.75 0.31 13.74
N THR A 21 5.03 0.42 12.62
CA THR A 21 4.83 -0.68 11.66
C THR A 21 5.21 -0.28 10.24
N PRO A 22 6.47 0.12 9.99
CA PRO A 22 6.91 0.50 8.65
C PRO A 22 6.77 -0.67 7.66
N ILE A 23 6.67 -0.31 6.38
CA ILE A 23 6.72 -1.24 5.24
C ILE A 23 7.89 -0.86 4.34
N GLY A 24 8.24 -1.72 3.38
CA GLY A 24 9.33 -1.46 2.46
C GLY A 24 9.18 -0.13 1.70
N VAL A 25 10.30 0.54 1.35
CA VAL A 25 10.26 1.84 0.64
C VAL A 25 9.56 1.75 -0.73
N ASN A 26 9.73 0.63 -1.43
CA ASN A 26 9.03 0.38 -2.69
C ASN A 26 7.53 0.14 -2.46
N ASP A 27 7.17 -0.55 -1.39
CA ASP A 27 5.77 -0.78 -1.01
C ASP A 27 5.08 0.53 -0.63
N LEU A 28 5.79 1.47 0.02
CA LEU A 28 5.29 2.84 0.22
C LEU A 28 5.01 3.55 -1.11
N HIS A 29 5.90 3.45 -2.10
CA HIS A 29 5.68 4.05 -3.41
C HIS A 29 4.49 3.44 -4.16
N ILE A 30 4.37 2.11 -4.13
CA ILE A 30 3.25 1.37 -4.74
C ILE A 30 1.93 1.76 -4.06
N ALA A 31 1.90 1.74 -2.72
CA ALA A 31 0.72 2.09 -1.94
C ALA A 31 0.31 3.56 -2.14
N GLY A 32 1.27 4.48 -2.15
CA GLY A 32 1.03 5.90 -2.41
C GLY A 32 0.40 6.13 -3.78
N HIS A 33 0.94 5.49 -4.82
CA HIS A 33 0.39 5.59 -6.17
C HIS A 33 -1.00 4.96 -6.31
N ALA A 34 -1.21 3.76 -5.76
CA ALA A 34 -2.51 3.09 -5.83
C ALA A 34 -3.59 3.84 -5.03
N ARG A 35 -3.26 4.34 -3.83
CA ARG A 35 -4.21 5.07 -2.99
C ARG A 35 -4.59 6.43 -3.60
N SER A 36 -3.64 7.14 -4.23
CA SER A 36 -3.92 8.46 -4.82
C SER A 36 -4.89 8.39 -5.99
N GLN A 37 -4.83 7.32 -6.77
CA GLN A 37 -5.72 7.10 -7.91
C GLN A 37 -6.99 6.32 -7.56
N ALA A 38 -7.20 6.02 -6.26
CA ALA A 38 -8.23 5.10 -5.82
C ALA A 38 -8.21 3.84 -6.72
N HIS A 39 -7.12 3.11 -6.72
CA HIS A 39 -6.98 1.83 -7.41
C HIS A 39 -7.05 0.68 -6.40
N THR A 40 -7.44 -0.50 -6.90
CA THR A 40 -7.29 -1.74 -6.14
C THR A 40 -5.91 -2.31 -6.42
N LEU A 41 -5.07 -2.38 -5.40
CA LEU A 41 -3.77 -3.04 -5.47
C LEU A 41 -3.98 -4.56 -5.40
N VAL A 42 -3.43 -5.27 -6.38
CA VAL A 42 -3.36 -6.73 -6.38
C VAL A 42 -1.97 -7.13 -5.92
N SER A 43 -1.86 -7.91 -4.85
CA SER A 43 -0.56 -8.35 -4.32
C SER A 43 -0.69 -9.64 -3.52
N ASN A 44 0.33 -10.50 -3.60
CA ASN A 44 0.52 -11.64 -2.71
C ASN A 44 1.30 -11.27 -1.43
N ASN A 45 1.84 -10.05 -1.33
CA ASN A 45 2.45 -9.50 -0.11
C ASN A 45 1.42 -8.74 0.75
N THR A 46 0.27 -9.34 1.02
CA THR A 46 -0.83 -8.65 1.70
C THR A 46 -0.52 -8.20 3.13
N LYS A 47 0.42 -8.90 3.81
CA LYS A 47 0.79 -8.63 5.21
C LYS A 47 1.37 -7.24 5.46
N GLU A 48 2.02 -6.65 4.45
CA GLU A 48 2.51 -5.27 4.53
C GLU A 48 1.39 -4.28 4.15
N PHE A 49 0.76 -4.48 3.00
CA PHE A 49 -0.23 -3.54 2.45
C PHE A 49 -1.51 -3.40 3.28
N ILE A 50 -1.90 -4.43 4.04
CA ILE A 50 -3.07 -4.36 4.93
C ILE A 50 -2.93 -3.29 6.03
N ARG A 51 -1.70 -2.84 6.32
CA ARG A 51 -1.41 -1.79 7.31
C ARG A 51 -1.71 -0.39 6.78
N VAL A 52 -1.84 -0.24 5.46
CA VAL A 52 -2.05 1.05 4.80
C VAL A 52 -3.54 1.39 4.81
N GLU A 53 -3.91 2.39 5.62
CA GLU A 53 -5.29 2.85 5.68
C GLU A 53 -5.76 3.48 4.36
N GLY A 54 -6.97 3.12 3.94
CA GLY A 54 -7.60 3.59 2.70
C GLY A 54 -7.09 2.91 1.42
N LEU A 55 -6.16 1.95 1.51
CA LEU A 55 -5.70 1.18 0.37
C LEU A 55 -6.65 0.02 0.09
N ARG A 56 -7.17 -0.06 -1.14
CA ARG A 56 -7.94 -1.23 -1.58
C ARG A 56 -6.98 -2.33 -2.00
N LEU A 57 -7.13 -3.51 -1.41
CA LEU A 57 -6.19 -4.62 -1.56
C LEU A 57 -6.95 -5.91 -1.89
N VAL A 58 -6.44 -6.67 -2.86
CA VAL A 58 -6.93 -8.01 -3.22
C VAL A 58 -5.74 -8.95 -3.36
N ASP A 59 -5.84 -10.16 -2.80
CA ASP A 59 -4.92 -11.26 -3.07
C ASP A 59 -5.52 -12.17 -4.15
N TRP A 60 -4.77 -12.42 -5.23
CA TRP A 60 -5.17 -13.39 -6.25
C TRP A 60 -4.66 -14.81 -5.97
N ALA A 61 -3.66 -14.95 -5.09
CA ALA A 61 -3.04 -16.23 -4.76
C ALA A 61 -3.80 -16.99 -3.65
N GLU A 62 -4.65 -16.33 -2.85
CA GLU A 62 -5.44 -16.99 -1.79
C GLU A 62 -6.33 -18.14 -2.30
N ASN A 63 -6.76 -18.09 -3.57
CA ASN A 63 -7.59 -19.12 -4.18
C ASN A 63 -6.81 -20.05 -5.14
N PHE A 64 -5.48 -19.94 -5.18
CA PHE A 64 -4.65 -20.79 -6.03
C PHE A 64 -4.36 -22.11 -5.29
N ASN A 65 -5.20 -23.12 -5.52
CA ASN A 65 -4.97 -24.50 -5.08
C ASN A 65 -4.38 -25.31 -6.26
N PRO A 66 -3.05 -25.55 -6.31
CA PRO A 66 -2.41 -26.28 -7.41
C PRO A 66 -2.79 -27.77 -7.45
#